data_AF-A0A970C4K9-F1
#
_entry.id   AF-A0A970C4K9-F1
#
_cell.length_a   1.000
_cell.length_b   1.000
_cell.length_c   1.000
_cell.angle_alpha   90.00
_cell.angle_beta   90.00
_cell.angle_gamma   90.00
#
_symmetry.space_group_name_H-M   'P 1'
#
loop_
_entity.id
_entity.type
_entity.pdbx_description
1 polymer ?
#
loop_
_entity_poly.entity_id
_entity_poly.type
_entity_poly.pdbx_seq_one_letter_code
_entity_poly.pdbx_strand_id
1 'polypeptide(L)'
;MLFAADRPLAPADVKAALAKAAEQTAETDVRTFRKVKLDEIERALHDLAAEIDAAGRSYRLVCVAGAWQIVVQPEFAPWLRALTGERGRPSRLSLPALETLAIIAYRQPITRAEIEEIRGVSVDGVMQTLLERELIEPAGK
;
A
#
# COMPACT_ATOMS: atom_id res chain seq x y z
N MET A 1 5.53 6.88 16.57
CA MET A 1 4.47 6.99 15.54
C MET A 1 4.62 5.91 14.46
N LEU A 2 4.73 4.61 14.81
CA LEU A 2 4.77 3.54 13.81
C LEU A 2 3.37 2.90 13.58
N PHE A 3 2.50 2.97 14.60
CA PHE A 3 1.12 2.46 14.57
C PHE A 3 0.13 3.32 13.74
N ALA A 4 0.49 4.56 13.42
CA ALA A 4 -0.40 5.52 12.75
C ALA A 4 0.17 6.02 11.41
N ALA A 5 1.23 5.38 10.91
CA ALA A 5 1.82 5.75 9.63
C ALA A 5 0.99 5.15 8.50
N ASP A 6 0.52 6.01 7.60
CA ASP A 6 -0.21 5.68 6.37
C ASP A 6 0.70 5.07 5.27
N ARG A 7 2.02 5.21 5.45
CA ARG A 7 3.06 4.70 4.57
C ARG A 7 4.18 4.00 5.35
N PRO A 8 4.91 3.05 4.72
CA PRO A 8 6.13 2.51 5.30
C PRO A 8 7.15 3.62 5.62
N LEU A 9 7.75 3.56 6.80
CA LEU A 9 8.70 4.56 7.29
C LEU A 9 10.14 4.09 7.10
N ALA A 10 10.98 4.89 6.44
CA ALA A 10 12.39 4.57 6.38
C ALA A 10 13.04 4.73 7.78
N PRO A 11 14.15 4.04 8.08
CA PRO A 11 14.91 4.23 9.32
C PRO A 11 15.30 5.71 9.56
N ALA A 12 15.53 6.47 8.48
CA ALA A 12 15.75 7.91 8.54
C ALA A 12 14.53 8.71 9.03
N ASP A 13 13.32 8.32 8.63
CA ASP A 13 12.08 8.93 9.11
C ASP A 13 11.86 8.63 10.61
N VAL A 14 12.16 7.39 11.03
CA VAL A 14 12.12 6.99 12.43
C VAL A 14 13.10 7.81 13.26
N LYS A 15 14.33 8.01 12.76
CA LYS A 15 15.33 8.88 13.40
C LYS A 15 14.83 10.32 13.54
N ALA A 16 14.24 10.88 12.49
CA ALA A 16 13.70 12.24 12.52
C ALA A 16 12.56 12.37 13.54
N ALA A 17 11.68 11.38 13.62
CA ALA A 17 10.60 11.32 14.60
C ALA A 17 11.14 11.23 16.05
N LEU A 18 12.16 10.41 16.28
CA LEU A 18 12.82 10.31 17.59
C LEU A 18 13.51 11.61 17.98
N ALA A 19 14.19 12.28 17.05
CA ALA A 19 14.82 13.58 17.30
C ALA A 19 13.78 14.66 17.65
N LYS A 20 12.65 14.70 16.92
CA LYS A 20 11.54 15.62 17.22
C LYS A 20 10.91 15.33 18.59
N ALA A 21 10.71 14.06 18.94
CA ALA A 21 10.18 13.67 20.24
C ALA A 21 11.15 14.03 21.39
N ALA A 22 12.45 13.89 21.17
CA ALA A 22 13.50 14.27 22.12
C ALA A 22 13.59 15.78 22.37
N GLU A 23 13.21 16.60 21.39
CA GLU A 23 13.13 18.07 21.56
C GLU A 23 11.88 18.51 22.33
N GLN A 24 10.80 17.74 22.26
CA GLN A 24 9.52 18.05 22.90
C GLN A 24 9.40 17.54 24.34
N THR A 25 10.34 16.71 24.80
CA THR A 25 10.25 16.00 26.09
C THR A 25 11.35 16.44 27.06
N ALA A 26 11.00 16.65 28.33
CA ALA A 26 11.94 17.07 29.39
C ALA A 26 12.74 15.91 30.02
N GLU A 27 12.37 14.67 29.74
CA GLU A 27 13.02 13.46 30.27
C GLU A 27 14.44 13.28 29.74
N THR A 28 15.37 12.96 30.64
CA THR A 28 16.80 12.89 30.35
C THR A 28 17.16 11.71 29.45
N ASP A 29 16.45 10.58 29.59
CA ASP A 29 16.67 9.37 28.80
C ASP A 29 16.32 9.58 27.33
N VAL A 30 15.28 10.37 27.05
CA VAL A 30 14.78 10.59 25.69
C VAL A 30 15.73 11.45 24.85
N ARG A 31 16.49 12.35 25.51
CA ARG A 31 17.47 13.23 24.84
C ARG A 31 18.64 12.46 24.23
N THR A 32 18.96 11.29 24.78
CA THR A 32 20.04 10.42 24.28
C THR A 32 19.72 9.88 22.89
N PHE A 33 18.43 9.69 22.57
CA PHE A 33 17.99 9.20 21.26
C PHE A 33 18.27 10.17 20.11
N ARG A 34 18.63 11.44 20.39
CA ARG A 34 18.98 12.44 19.37
C ARG A 34 20.25 12.07 18.57
N LYS A 35 21.18 11.32 19.17
CA LYS A 35 22.50 11.00 18.56
C LYS A 35 22.59 9.59 17.98
N VAL A 36 21.49 8.86 17.90
CA VAL A 36 21.46 7.46 17.48
C VAL A 36 21.84 7.33 16.00
N LYS A 37 22.64 6.31 15.69
CA LYS A 37 23.05 5.99 14.32
C LYS A 37 21.95 5.22 13.59
N LEU A 38 21.92 5.31 12.26
CA LEU A 38 20.91 4.60 11.46
C LEU A 38 21.00 3.09 11.68
N ASP A 39 22.21 2.53 11.71
CA ASP A 39 22.45 1.09 11.93
C ASP A 39 21.90 0.59 13.27
N GLU A 40 21.93 1.43 14.31
CA GLU A 40 21.39 1.09 15.64
C GLU A 40 19.86 1.04 15.62
N ILE A 41 19.24 1.93 14.83
CA ILE A 41 17.78 1.94 14.63
C ILE A 41 17.36 0.73 13.83
N GLU A 42 18.08 0.39 12.76
CA GLU A 42 17.80 -0.80 11.96
C GLU A 42 17.90 -2.08 12.79
N ARG A 43 18.97 -2.22 13.59
CA ARG A 43 19.12 -3.36 14.50
C ARG A 43 17.98 -3.42 15.52
N ALA A 44 17.65 -2.29 16.16
CA ALA A 44 16.55 -2.24 17.12
C ALA A 44 15.19 -2.59 16.49
N LEU A 45 14.96 -2.19 15.23
CA LEU A 45 13.74 -2.53 14.49
C LEU A 45 13.67 -4.04 14.17
N HIS A 46 14.81 -4.66 13.83
CA HIS A 46 14.90 -6.10 13.66
C HIS A 46 14.65 -6.86 14.96
N ASP A 47 15.25 -6.43 16.07
CA ASP A 47 15.07 -7.05 17.38
C ASP A 47 13.61 -6.93 17.83
N LEU A 48 13.01 -5.75 17.66
CA LEU A 48 11.59 -5.50 17.97
C LEU A 48 10.67 -6.36 17.10
N ALA A 49 10.99 -6.54 15.81
CA ALA A 49 10.20 -7.41 14.94
C ALA A 49 10.23 -8.86 15.44
N ALA A 50 11.40 -9.36 15.82
CA ALA A 50 11.55 -10.71 16.39
C ALA A 50 10.79 -10.87 17.71
N GLU A 51 10.83 -9.86 18.59
CA GLU A 51 10.09 -9.88 19.86
C GLU A 51 8.58 -9.92 19.64
N ILE A 52 8.06 -9.09 18.73
CA ILE A 52 6.63 -9.03 18.41
C ILE A 52 6.15 -10.37 17.83
N ASP A 53 6.94 -10.96 16.93
CA ASP A 53 6.63 -12.25 16.32
C ASP A 53 6.66 -13.37 17.37
N ALA A 54 7.67 -13.39 18.25
CA ALA A 54 7.77 -14.37 19.33
C ALA A 54 6.64 -14.25 20.37
N ALA A 55 6.15 -13.03 20.61
CA ALA A 55 5.04 -12.78 21.51
C ALA A 55 3.66 -13.17 20.93
N GLY A 56 3.59 -13.59 19.66
CA GLY A 56 2.34 -14.03 19.02
C GLY A 56 1.26 -12.94 18.97
N ARG A 57 1.67 -11.67 18.83
CA ARG A 57 0.74 -10.53 18.81
C ARG A 57 -0.11 -10.55 17.54
N SER A 58 -1.29 -9.94 17.57
CA SER A 58 -2.17 -9.84 16.39
C SER A 58 -1.62 -9.00 15.23
N TYR A 59 -0.53 -8.27 15.46
CA TYR A 59 0.20 -7.48 14.48
C TYR A 59 1.69 -7.87 14.48
N ARG A 60 2.38 -7.54 13.40
CA ARG A 60 3.80 -7.77 13.19
C ARG A 60 4.47 -6.54 12.60
N LEU A 61 5.77 -6.42 12.79
CA LEU A 61 6.59 -5.37 12.21
C LEU A 61 7.31 -5.92 10.98
N VAL A 62 7.07 -5.35 9.80
CA VAL A 62 7.64 -5.84 8.54
C VAL A 62 8.48 -4.78 7.84
N CYS A 63 9.55 -5.24 7.19
CA CYS A 63 10.39 -4.41 6.32
C CYS A 63 10.01 -4.64 4.85
N VAL A 64 9.66 -3.56 4.14
CA VAL A 64 9.29 -3.53 2.72
C VAL A 64 10.14 -2.49 2.03
N ALA A 65 11.01 -2.93 1.10
CA ALA A 65 11.92 -2.06 0.34
C ALA A 65 12.77 -1.11 1.22
N GLY A 66 13.23 -1.61 2.37
CA GLY A 66 14.05 -0.82 3.31
C GLY A 66 13.25 0.13 4.22
N ALA A 67 11.92 0.07 4.16
CA ALA A 67 11.03 0.83 5.04
C ALA A 67 10.20 -0.09 5.92
N TRP A 68 9.88 0.36 7.13
CA TRP A 68 9.25 -0.44 8.17
C TRP A 68 7.80 -0.02 8.40
N GLN A 69 6.92 -0.99 8.62
CA GLN A 69 5.51 -0.76 8.91
C GLN A 69 4.96 -1.84 9.84
N ILE A 70 4.02 -1.45 10.71
CA ILE A 70 3.24 -2.42 11.48
C ILE A 70 2.06 -2.86 10.62
N VAL A 71 1.90 -4.16 10.47
CA VAL A 71 0.80 -4.77 9.73
C VAL A 71 0.11 -5.81 10.61
N VAL A 72 -1.20 -5.95 10.44
CA VAL A 72 -1.95 -7.02 11.13
C VAL A 72 -1.53 -8.37 10.55
N GLN A 73 -1.50 -9.41 11.38
CA GLN A 73 -1.23 -10.76 10.89
C GLN A 73 -2.27 -11.18 9.84
N PRO A 74 -1.86 -11.91 8.78
CA PRO A 74 -2.74 -12.28 7.68
C PRO A 74 -3.94 -13.13 8.11
N GLU A 75 -3.83 -13.85 9.23
CA GLU A 75 -4.91 -14.64 9.82
C GLU A 75 -6.13 -13.79 10.21
N PHE A 76 -5.93 -12.52 10.58
CA PHE A 76 -7.03 -11.60 10.92
C PHE A 76 -7.59 -10.85 9.71
N ALA A 77 -7.04 -11.06 8.52
CA ALA A 77 -7.49 -10.36 7.31
C ALA A 77 -8.99 -10.56 6.98
N PRO A 78 -9.62 -11.75 7.19
CA PRO A 78 -11.06 -11.91 7.00
C PRO A 78 -11.90 -11.01 7.91
N TRP A 79 -11.49 -10.87 9.17
CA TRP A 79 -12.17 -10.05 10.18
C TRP A 79 -12.04 -8.56 9.87
N LEU A 80 -10.85 -8.12 9.44
CA LEU A 80 -10.63 -6.75 9.00
C LEU A 80 -11.51 -6.39 7.80
N ARG A 81 -11.62 -7.28 6.80
CA ARG A 81 -12.50 -7.05 5.64
C ARG A 81 -13.98 -6.95 6.03
N ALA A 82 -14.42 -7.77 6.99
CA ALA A 82 -15.78 -7.68 7.53
C ALA A 82 -16.01 -6.35 8.27
N LEU A 83 -15.02 -5.88 9.03
CA LEU A 83 -15.09 -4.64 9.81
C LEU A 83 -15.08 -3.39 8.92
N THR A 84 -14.18 -3.31 7.94
CA THR A 84 -14.04 -2.14 7.07
C THR A 84 -15.10 -2.08 5.97
N GLY A 85 -15.86 -3.17 5.77
CA GLY A 85 -16.79 -3.28 4.66
C GLY A 85 -16.09 -3.30 3.29
N GLU A 86 -14.76 -3.41 3.26
CA GLU A 86 -13.99 -3.59 2.04
C GLU A 86 -14.37 -4.94 1.44
N ARG A 87 -15.32 -4.91 0.50
CA ARG A 87 -15.47 -5.94 -0.52
C ARG A 87 -14.09 -6.08 -1.13
N GLY A 88 -13.42 -7.21 -0.86
CA GLY A 88 -11.98 -7.35 -0.99
C GLY A 88 -11.41 -6.74 -2.27
N ARG A 89 -10.20 -6.18 -2.16
CA ARG A 89 -9.39 -5.57 -3.24
C ARG A 89 -9.92 -5.95 -4.63
N PRO A 90 -10.37 -4.98 -5.46
CA PRO A 90 -11.06 -5.28 -6.71
C PRO A 90 -10.29 -6.36 -7.46
N SER A 91 -10.98 -7.44 -7.80
CA SER A 91 -10.36 -8.63 -8.40
C SER A 91 -9.43 -8.20 -9.53
N ARG A 92 -8.24 -8.80 -9.63
CA ARG A 92 -7.27 -8.46 -10.69
C ARG A 92 -8.00 -8.40 -12.03
N LEU A 93 -7.70 -7.37 -12.83
CA LEU A 93 -8.26 -7.28 -14.17
C LEU A 93 -7.92 -8.56 -14.93
N SER A 94 -8.91 -9.13 -15.60
CA SER A 94 -8.69 -10.27 -16.49
C SER A 94 -7.77 -9.85 -17.63
N LEU A 95 -7.10 -10.82 -18.26
CA LEU A 95 -6.25 -10.53 -19.42
C LEU A 95 -7.02 -9.78 -20.53
N PRO A 96 -8.27 -10.17 -20.89
CA PRO A 96 -9.05 -9.40 -21.86
C PRO A 96 -9.33 -7.95 -21.43
N ALA A 97 -9.47 -7.69 -20.13
CA ALA A 97 -9.68 -6.33 -19.63
C ALA A 97 -8.41 -5.47 -19.71
N LEU A 98 -7.24 -6.07 -19.42
CA LEU A 98 -5.96 -5.41 -19.57
C LEU A 98 -5.64 -5.09 -21.04
N GLU A 99 -5.92 -6.00 -21.96
CA GLU A 99 -5.74 -5.78 -23.40
C GLU A 99 -6.60 -4.60 -23.90
N THR A 100 -7.89 -4.56 -23.51
CA THR A 100 -8.76 -3.42 -23.86
C THR A 100 -8.25 -2.12 -23.26
N LEU A 101 -7.87 -2.12 -21.98
CA LEU A 101 -7.37 -0.93 -21.30
C LEU A 101 -6.08 -0.41 -21.95
N ALA A 102 -5.19 -1.31 -22.38
CA ALA A 102 -3.98 -0.94 -23.10
C ALA A 102 -4.29 -0.29 -24.46
N ILE A 103 -5.24 -0.83 -25.23
CA ILE A 103 -5.67 -0.22 -26.49
C ILE A 103 -6.19 1.20 -26.25
N ILE A 104 -7.05 1.40 -25.25
CA ILE A 104 -7.59 2.72 -24.90
C ILE A 104 -6.46 3.69 -24.53
N ALA A 105 -5.57 3.30 -23.62
CA ALA A 105 -4.49 4.15 -23.13
C ALA A 105 -3.55 4.65 -24.25
N TYR A 106 -3.26 3.79 -25.24
CA TYR A 106 -2.35 4.14 -26.33
C TYR A 106 -3.02 4.76 -27.56
N ARG A 107 -4.34 4.61 -27.72
CA ARG A 107 -5.06 5.07 -28.92
C ARG A 107 -6.17 6.09 -28.65
N GLN A 108 -6.31 6.56 -27.41
CA GLN A 108 -7.25 7.64 -27.10
C GLN A 108 -6.99 8.90 -27.94
N PRO A 109 -8.04 9.56 -28.48
CA PRO A 109 -9.46 9.21 -28.37
C PRO A 109 -9.85 8.09 -29.35
N ILE A 110 -10.45 7.01 -28.83
CA ILE A 110 -10.88 5.83 -29.60
C ILE A 110 -12.32 5.45 -29.24
N THR A 111 -13.07 4.98 -30.22
CA THR A 111 -14.47 4.55 -30.08
C THR A 111 -14.57 3.06 -29.74
N ARG A 112 -15.69 2.65 -29.13
CA ARG A 112 -15.97 1.23 -28.84
C ARG A 112 -15.87 0.34 -30.08
N ALA A 113 -16.38 0.80 -31.22
CA ALA A 113 -16.35 0.04 -32.47
C ALA A 113 -14.91 -0.21 -32.96
N GLU A 114 -14.03 0.79 -32.87
CA GLU A 114 -12.62 0.64 -33.25
C GLU A 114 -11.88 -0.33 -32.31
N ILE A 115 -12.22 -0.33 -31.02
CA ILE A 115 -11.66 -1.31 -30.06
C ILE A 115 -12.10 -2.73 -30.41
N GLU A 116 -13.37 -2.94 -30.75
CA GLU A 116 -13.91 -4.25 -31.16
C GLU A 116 -13.24 -4.74 -32.46
N GLU A 117 -13.00 -3.84 -33.41
CA GLU A 117 -12.29 -4.17 -34.65
C GLU A 117 -10.85 -4.64 -34.38
N ILE A 118 -10.13 -3.97 -33.46
CA ILE A 118 -8.76 -4.35 -33.09
C ILE A 118 -8.74 -5.68 -32.32
N ARG A 119 -9.72 -5.91 -31.43
CA ARG A 119 -9.78 -7.12 -30.58
C ARG A 119 -10.40 -8.32 -31.29
N GLY A 120 -11.21 -8.10 -32.31
CA GLY A 120 -11.96 -9.14 -33.03
C GLY A 120 -13.07 -9.80 -32.20
N VAL A 121 -13.42 -9.25 -31.04
CA VAL A 121 -14.45 -9.78 -30.11
C VAL A 121 -15.22 -8.63 -29.46
N SER A 122 -16.44 -8.90 -28.98
CA SER A 122 -17.22 -7.92 -28.21
C SER A 122 -16.50 -7.54 -26.92
N VAL A 123 -16.52 -6.24 -26.60
CA VAL A 123 -15.85 -5.67 -25.41
C VAL A 123 -16.85 -5.11 -24.40
N ASP A 124 -18.16 -5.33 -24.56
CA ASP A 124 -19.20 -4.67 -23.74
C ASP A 124 -19.03 -4.90 -22.23
N GLY A 125 -18.87 -6.16 -21.81
CA GLY A 125 -18.66 -6.48 -20.40
C GLY A 125 -17.34 -5.93 -19.83
N VAL A 126 -16.31 -5.83 -20.67
CA VAL A 126 -15.03 -5.24 -20.29
C VAL A 126 -15.16 -3.73 -20.13
N MET A 127 -15.85 -3.05 -21.06
CA MET A 127 -16.09 -1.61 -20.98
C MET A 127 -16.87 -1.23 -19.72
N GLN A 128 -17.92 -1.99 -19.40
CA GLN A 128 -18.68 -1.82 -18.16
C GLN A 128 -17.79 -1.98 -16.92
N THR A 129 -16.97 -3.04 -16.89
CA THR A 129 -16.03 -3.29 -15.78
C THR A 129 -14.99 -2.17 -15.63
N LEU A 130 -14.47 -1.64 -16.74
CA LEU A 130 -13.47 -0.57 -16.71
C LEU A 130 -14.09 0.77 -16.26
N LEU A 131 -15.33 1.07 -16.65
CA LEU A 131 -16.09 2.24 -16.20
C LEU A 131 -16.45 2.16 -14.71
N GLU A 132 -16.98 1.02 -14.24
CA GLU A 132 -17.32 0.80 -12.82
C GLU A 132 -16.11 0.92 -11.89
N ARG A 133 -14.91 0.66 -12.42
CA ARG A 133 -13.64 0.80 -11.70
C ARG A 133 -12.98 2.16 -11.89
N GLU A 134 -13.65 3.10 -12.57
CA GLU A 134 -13.15 4.46 -12.83
C GLU A 134 -11.79 4.48 -13.55
N LEU A 135 -11.51 3.47 -14.37
CA LEU A 135 -10.25 3.36 -15.13
C LEU A 135 -10.31 4.03 -16.50
N ILE A 136 -11.52 4.26 -17.01
CA ILE A 136 -11.79 4.95 -18.26
C ILE A 136 -13.00 5.87 -18.07
N GLU A 137 -13.11 6.89 -18.91
CA GLU A 137 -14.26 7.80 -18.93
C GLU A 137 -14.68 8.14 -20.37
N PRO A 138 -15.93 8.55 -20.62
CA PRO A 138 -16.36 9.02 -21.93
C PRO A 138 -15.66 10.34 -22.27
N ALA A 139 -14.68 10.30 -23.17
CA ALA A 139 -14.16 11.48 -23.82
C ALA A 139 -15.07 11.81 -25.02
N GLY A 140 -15.80 12.92 -24.94
CA GLY A 140 -16.49 13.48 -26.11
C GLY A 140 -15.50 13.76 -27.23
N LYS A 141 -15.98 13.74 -28.48
CA LYS A 141 -15.21 14.30 -29.61
C LYS A 141 -15.45 15.80 -29.71
#